data_AF-A0A550HFQ4-F1
#
_entry.id   AF-A0A550HFQ4-F1
#
_cell.length_a   1.000
_cell.length_b   1.000
_cell.length_c   1.000
_cell.angle_alpha   90.00
_cell.angle_beta   90.00
_cell.angle_gamma   90.00
#
_symmetry.space_group_name_H-M   'P 1'
#
loop_
_entity.id
_entity.type
_entity.pdbx_description
1 polymer ?
#
loop_
_entity_poly.entity_id
_entity_poly.type
_entity_poly.pdbx_seq_one_letter_code
_entity_poly.pdbx_strand_id
1 'polypeptide(L)'
;MPVTVVHDLDFPIYSRKTSLRRIFWLTYYILFGWSQKLRKRLPRWFVLEKYYYALALAEIDRLLEAKAFFGLTKEVQEYFPELWNRLEKMGFEVRDHFHIKGPPEYGKGRWDPPLPPVKRSYATYDRRYTFLGKKDLPPNGTTVAWHVDHPLNLYDYIDFVKRCKKEGLM
;
A
#
# COMPACT_ATOMS: atom_id res chain seq x y z
N MET A 1 2.38 37.80 -1.59
CA MET A 1 3.33 36.95 -2.33
C MET A 1 2.90 35.50 -2.14
N PRO A 2 2.91 34.65 -3.19
CA PRO A 2 2.57 33.23 -3.03
C PRO A 2 3.61 32.53 -2.15
N VAL A 3 3.18 31.52 -1.40
CA VAL A 3 4.05 30.68 -0.58
C VAL A 3 4.92 29.81 -1.49
N THR A 4 6.24 29.88 -1.34
CA THR A 4 7.19 28.97 -2.00
C THR A 4 7.50 27.81 -1.06
N VAL A 5 7.22 26.59 -1.51
CA VAL A 5 7.56 25.38 -0.77
C VAL A 5 8.95 24.91 -1.20
N VAL A 6 9.86 24.77 -0.24
CA VAL A 6 11.18 24.17 -0.44
C VAL A 6 11.14 22.77 0.15
N HIS A 7 11.39 21.77 -0.69
CA HIS A 7 11.59 20.39 -0.24
C HIS A 7 13.08 20.17 -0.10
N ASP A 8 13.56 20.12 1.14
CA ASP A 8 14.95 19.81 1.44
C ASP A 8 15.13 18.30 1.56
N LEU A 9 16.18 17.76 0.93
CA LEU A 9 16.53 16.35 0.98
C LEU A 9 17.95 16.21 1.52
N ASP A 10 18.06 16.37 2.84
CA ASP A 10 19.31 16.15 3.55
C ASP A 10 19.60 14.65 3.72
N PHE A 11 20.85 14.26 3.44
CA PHE A 11 21.45 12.94 3.68
C PHE A 11 20.53 11.73 3.37
N PRO A 12 20.76 10.98 2.27
CA PRO A 12 19.91 9.85 1.89
C PRO A 12 19.95 8.66 2.87
N ILE A 13 20.75 8.76 3.94
CA ILE A 13 21.02 7.71 4.92
C ILE A 13 20.48 8.14 6.28
N TYR A 14 19.68 7.27 6.88
CA TYR A 14 19.25 7.38 8.28
C TYR A 14 20.44 7.60 9.23
N SER A 15 20.27 8.43 10.27
CA SER A 15 21.28 8.59 11.32
C SER A 15 21.72 7.23 11.90
N ARG A 16 22.97 7.11 12.36
CA ARG A 16 23.50 5.87 12.96
C ARG A 16 22.56 5.28 14.02
N LYS A 17 21.99 6.12 14.89
CA LYS A 17 21.07 5.71 15.97
C LYS A 17 19.77 5.14 15.42
N THR A 18 19.18 5.78 14.40
CA THR A 18 17.96 5.28 13.75
C THR A 18 18.23 3.98 12.99
N SER A 19 19.36 3.87 12.32
CA SER A 19 19.77 2.65 11.60
C SER A 19 19.94 1.46 12.55
N LEU A 20 20.67 1.63 13.66
CA LEU A 20 20.84 0.56 14.66
C LEU A 20 19.52 0.13 15.29
N ARG A 21 18.63 1.07 15.62
CA ARG A 21 17.28 0.75 16.11
C ARG A 21 16.49 -0.04 15.07
N ARG A 22 16.55 0.35 13.80
CA ARG A 22 15.85 -0.33 12.70
C ARG A 22 16.40 -1.74 12.51
N ILE A 23 17.73 -1.92 12.53
CA ILE A 23 18.39 -3.24 12.46
C ILE A 23 17.90 -4.14 13.60
N PHE A 24 17.93 -3.67 14.84
CA PHE A 24 17.47 -4.46 15.99
C PHE A 24 16.04 -4.99 15.79
N TRP A 25 15.10 -4.12 15.41
CA TRP A 25 13.70 -4.53 15.21
C TRP A 25 13.50 -5.41 13.98
N LEU A 26 14.28 -5.21 12.91
CA LEU A 26 14.28 -6.12 11.76
C LEU A 26 14.77 -7.51 12.17
N THR A 27 15.90 -7.61 12.88
CA THR A 27 16.41 -8.89 13.40
C THR A 27 15.41 -9.53 14.34
N TYR A 28 14.81 -8.76 15.25
CA TYR A 28 13.76 -9.25 16.15
C TYR A 28 12.55 -9.80 15.38
N TYR A 29 12.10 -9.10 14.34
CA TYR A 29 10.98 -9.55 13.51
C TYR A 29 11.31 -10.81 12.71
N ILE A 30 12.53 -10.94 12.17
CA ILE A 30 12.97 -12.15 11.46
C ILE A 30 12.94 -13.36 12.39
N LEU A 31 13.44 -13.21 13.62
CA LEU A 31 13.53 -14.31 14.58
C LEU A 31 12.18 -14.68 15.21
N PHE A 32 11.29 -13.70 15.40
CA PHE A 32 10.11 -13.86 16.27
C PHE A 32 8.78 -13.42 15.64
N GLY A 33 8.76 -13.07 14.35
CA GLY A 33 7.60 -12.50 13.64
C GLY A 33 6.39 -13.44 13.53
N TRP A 34 6.57 -14.75 13.71
CA TRP A 34 5.45 -15.70 13.75
C TRP A 34 4.53 -15.47 14.96
N SER A 35 5.04 -14.91 16.05
CA SER A 35 4.30 -14.80 17.30
C SER A 35 3.46 -13.53 17.32
N GLN A 36 2.13 -13.66 17.37
CA GLN A 36 1.23 -12.51 17.49
C GLN A 36 1.56 -11.64 18.73
N LYS A 37 1.86 -12.27 19.87
CA LYS A 37 2.21 -11.55 21.11
C LYS A 37 3.49 -10.73 20.95
N LEU A 38 4.50 -11.27 20.26
CA LEU A 38 5.78 -10.57 20.07
C LEU A 38 5.67 -9.53 18.96
N ARG A 39 4.86 -9.78 17.93
CA ARG A 39 4.50 -8.75 16.95
C ARG A 39 3.94 -7.53 17.64
N LYS A 40 2.98 -7.67 18.57
CA LYS A 40 2.40 -6.54 19.37
C LYS A 40 3.43 -5.70 20.15
N ARG A 41 4.67 -6.16 20.31
CA ARG A 41 5.76 -5.39 20.93
C ARG A 41 6.55 -4.55 19.93
N LEU A 42 6.33 -4.71 18.63
CA LEU A 42 6.94 -3.86 17.61
C LEU A 42 6.56 -2.42 17.88
N PRO A 43 7.52 -1.49 17.93
CA PRO A 43 7.20 -0.09 18.13
C PRO A 43 6.38 0.41 16.95
N ARG A 44 5.34 1.20 17.23
CA ARG A 44 4.50 1.81 16.20
C ARG A 44 5.33 2.55 15.15
N TRP A 45 6.39 3.26 15.55
CA TRP A 45 7.28 3.98 14.63
C TRP A 45 7.94 3.09 13.58
N PHE A 46 8.14 1.80 13.87
CA PHE A 46 8.75 0.85 12.96
C PHE A 46 7.84 0.51 11.77
N VAL A 47 6.53 0.67 11.95
CA VAL A 47 5.51 0.41 10.93
C VAL A 47 4.81 1.69 10.44
N LEU A 48 5.19 2.87 10.96
CA LEU A 48 4.63 4.17 10.55
C LEU A 48 4.85 4.46 9.06
N GLU A 49 5.93 3.96 8.46
CA GLU A 49 6.18 4.13 7.03
C GLU A 49 5.02 3.61 6.17
N LYS A 50 4.47 2.43 6.51
CA LYS A 50 3.31 1.86 5.81
C LYS A 50 2.05 2.68 6.01
N TYR A 51 1.83 3.16 7.23
CA TYR A 51 0.68 4.01 7.55
C TYR A 51 0.70 5.32 6.74
N TYR A 52 1.82 6.04 6.77
CA TYR A 52 1.94 7.29 6.03
C TYR A 52 1.95 7.06 4.52
N TYR A 53 2.50 5.93 4.06
CA TYR A 53 2.42 5.59 2.65
C TYR A 53 0.99 5.30 2.20
N ALA A 54 0.17 4.62 3.01
CA ALA A 54 -1.26 4.44 2.70
C ALA A 54 -1.98 5.80 2.56
N LEU A 55 -1.72 6.74 3.48
CA LEU A 55 -2.30 8.08 3.41
C LEU A 55 -1.77 8.88 2.21
N ALA A 56 -0.49 8.75 1.87
CA ALA A 56 0.09 9.39 0.71
C ALA A 56 -0.52 8.86 -0.59
N LEU A 57 -0.72 7.53 -0.71
CA LEU A 57 -1.43 6.93 -1.84
C LEU A 57 -2.86 7.45 -1.94
N ALA A 58 -3.61 7.48 -0.83
CA ALA A 58 -4.96 8.02 -0.81
C ALA A 58 -5.00 9.49 -1.28
N GLU A 59 -4.05 10.30 -0.84
CA GLU A 59 -3.99 11.71 -1.26
C GLU A 59 -3.64 11.85 -2.74
N ILE A 60 -2.73 11.02 -3.25
CA ILE A 60 -2.41 10.95 -4.68
C ILE A 60 -3.62 10.52 -5.50
N ASP A 61 -4.35 9.50 -5.06
CA ASP A 61 -5.56 9.03 -5.72
C ASP A 61 -6.63 10.12 -5.75
N ARG A 62 -6.78 10.88 -4.66
CA ARG A 62 -7.67 12.02 -4.61
C ARG A 62 -7.28 13.13 -5.59
N LEU A 63 -5.99 13.45 -5.68
CA LEU A 63 -5.47 14.49 -6.58
C LEU A 63 -5.53 14.09 -8.05
N LEU A 64 -5.37 12.79 -8.34
CA LEU A 64 -5.42 12.25 -9.70
C LEU A 64 -6.83 11.81 -10.11
N GLU A 65 -7.79 11.85 -9.18
CA GLU A 65 -9.17 11.34 -9.31
C GLU A 65 -9.20 9.84 -9.66
N ALA A 66 -8.29 9.06 -9.07
CA ALA A 66 -8.24 7.63 -9.27
C ALA A 66 -9.38 6.93 -8.53
N LYS A 67 -10.09 6.05 -9.22
CA LYS A 67 -11.12 5.20 -8.61
C LYS A 67 -10.46 4.07 -7.81
N ALA A 68 -10.31 4.28 -6.51
CA ALA A 68 -9.65 3.35 -5.59
C ALA A 68 -10.51 3.03 -4.36
N PHE A 69 -10.18 1.92 -3.70
CA PHE A 69 -10.65 1.56 -2.37
C PHE A 69 -9.48 0.93 -1.59
N PHE A 70 -9.57 0.91 -0.26
CA PHE A 70 -8.50 0.41 0.60
C PHE A 70 -8.93 -0.85 1.36
N GLY A 71 -8.17 -1.93 1.24
CA GLY A 71 -8.38 -3.15 2.03
C GLY A 71 -7.50 -3.17 3.27
N LEU A 72 -8.07 -3.21 4.47
CA LEU A 72 -7.33 -3.27 5.74
C LEU A 72 -7.54 -4.62 6.42
N THR A 73 -6.45 -5.28 6.83
CA THR A 73 -6.58 -6.47 7.69
C THR A 73 -6.90 -6.07 9.12
N LYS A 74 -7.46 -7.01 9.89
CA LYS A 74 -7.72 -6.82 11.33
C LYS A 74 -6.46 -6.38 12.09
N GLU A 75 -5.30 -6.94 11.77
CA GLU A 75 -4.05 -6.54 12.40
C GLU A 75 -3.68 -5.08 12.10
N VAL A 76 -3.90 -4.60 10.88
CA VAL A 76 -3.64 -3.19 10.53
C VAL A 76 -4.58 -2.28 11.32
N GLN A 77 -5.86 -2.65 11.43
CA GLN A 77 -6.84 -1.89 12.21
C GLN A 77 -6.51 -1.88 13.72
N GLU A 78 -6.02 -2.99 14.28
CA GLU A 78 -5.55 -3.02 15.68
C GLU A 78 -4.34 -2.09 15.91
N TYR A 79 -3.44 -1.98 14.93
CA TYR A 79 -2.24 -1.14 15.01
C TYR A 79 -2.49 0.34 14.75
N PHE A 80 -3.40 0.64 13.84
CA PHE A 80 -3.75 1.98 13.37
C PHE A 80 -5.27 2.15 13.36
N PRO A 81 -5.92 2.20 14.54
CA PRO A 81 -7.38 2.24 14.63
C PRO A 81 -7.97 3.49 13.96
N GLU A 82 -7.20 4.57 13.86
CA GLU A 82 -7.63 5.79 13.19
C GLU A 82 -7.55 5.75 11.66
N LEU A 83 -6.85 4.77 11.06
CA LEU A 83 -6.59 4.75 9.62
C LEU A 83 -7.88 4.62 8.82
N TRP A 84 -8.78 3.75 9.26
CA TRP A 84 -10.10 3.55 8.63
C TRP A 84 -10.86 4.87 8.47
N ASN A 85 -11.14 5.52 9.60
CA ASN A 85 -11.88 6.79 9.64
C ASN A 85 -11.19 7.90 8.84
N ARG A 86 -9.85 7.89 8.74
CA ARG A 86 -9.11 8.87 7.95
C ARG A 86 -9.32 8.66 6.45
N LEU A 87 -9.23 7.41 5.98
CA LEU A 87 -9.44 7.08 4.57
C LEU A 87 -10.88 7.36 4.14
N GLU A 88 -11.87 7.03 4.97
CA GLU A 88 -13.28 7.38 4.71
C GLU A 88 -13.50 8.90 4.64
N LYS A 89 -12.89 9.67 5.55
CA LYS A 89 -12.95 11.15 5.51
C LYS A 89 -12.30 11.75 4.26
N MET A 90 -11.35 11.04 3.66
CA MET A 90 -10.76 11.42 2.37
C MET A 90 -11.65 11.04 1.18
N GLY A 91 -12.79 10.37 1.41
CA GLY A 91 -13.77 9.98 0.40
C GLY A 91 -13.57 8.57 -0.16
N PHE A 92 -12.70 7.75 0.43
CA PHE A 92 -12.44 6.40 -0.06
C PHE A 92 -13.35 5.37 0.61
N GLU A 93 -13.81 4.41 -0.20
CA GLU A 93 -14.33 3.17 0.34
C GLU A 93 -13.17 2.40 0.98
N VAL A 94 -13.41 1.89 2.18
CA VAL A 94 -12.47 1.01 2.87
C VAL A 94 -13.19 -0.33 3.07
N ARG A 95 -12.45 -1.43 3.08
CA ARG A 95 -12.96 -2.81 3.19
C ARG A 95 -12.11 -3.65 4.13
N ASP A 96 -12.72 -4.65 4.75
CA ASP A 96 -11.95 -5.67 5.46
C ASP A 96 -11.19 -6.53 4.45
N HIS A 97 -9.91 -6.78 4.68
CA HIS A 97 -9.07 -7.64 3.84
C HIS A 97 -8.57 -8.85 4.62
N PHE A 98 -8.67 -10.04 4.02
CA PHE A 98 -8.20 -11.28 4.61
C PHE A 98 -7.65 -12.24 3.55
N HIS A 99 -6.82 -13.20 3.98
CA HIS A 99 -6.23 -14.19 3.10
C HIS A 99 -6.89 -15.55 3.30
N ILE A 100 -7.45 -16.12 2.24
CA ILE A 100 -7.98 -17.50 2.24
C ILE A 100 -7.22 -18.39 1.26
N LYS A 101 -7.23 -19.70 1.51
CA LYS A 101 -6.81 -20.69 0.50
C LYS A 101 -7.90 -20.76 -0.57
N GLY A 102 -7.51 -20.61 -1.84
CA GLY A 102 -8.41 -20.69 -2.98
C GLY A 102 -7.71 -21.28 -4.21
N PRO A 103 -8.42 -21.41 -5.35
CA PRO A 103 -7.86 -21.94 -6.58
C PRO A 103 -6.61 -21.17 -7.03
N PRO A 104 -5.60 -21.84 -7.63
CA PRO A 104 -4.28 -21.26 -7.93
C PRO A 104 -4.29 -20.15 -9.00
N GLU A 105 -5.38 -20.04 -9.76
CA GLU A 105 -5.63 -19.07 -10.83
C GLU A 105 -6.04 -17.67 -10.32
N TYR A 106 -6.51 -17.58 -9.06
CA TYR A 106 -6.96 -16.33 -8.44
C TYR A 106 -6.04 -15.87 -7.32
N GLY A 107 -6.14 -14.58 -6.97
CA GLY A 107 -5.51 -14.04 -5.77
C GLY A 107 -6.01 -14.70 -4.49
N LYS A 108 -5.14 -14.78 -3.48
CA LYS A 108 -5.49 -15.25 -2.12
C LYS A 108 -6.25 -14.21 -1.28
N GLY A 109 -6.24 -12.95 -1.72
CA GLY A 109 -6.95 -11.86 -1.09
C GLY A 109 -8.46 -11.99 -1.23
N ARG A 110 -9.17 -11.65 -0.15
CA ARG A 110 -10.62 -11.50 -0.11
C ARG A 110 -10.95 -10.22 0.63
N TRP A 111 -12.05 -9.63 0.20
CA TRP A 111 -12.54 -8.36 0.68
C TRP A 111 -13.96 -8.54 1.19
N ASP A 112 -14.32 -7.76 2.19
CA ASP A 112 -15.71 -7.58 2.61
C ASP A 112 -16.05 -6.08 2.54
N PRO A 113 -16.97 -5.66 1.66
CA PRO A 113 -17.72 -6.46 0.68
C PRO A 113 -16.86 -7.14 -0.40
N PRO A 114 -17.29 -8.29 -0.98
CA PRO A 114 -16.49 -9.04 -1.95
C PRO A 114 -16.31 -8.30 -3.28
N LEU A 115 -15.14 -8.51 -3.88
CA LEU A 115 -14.84 -8.13 -5.26
C LEU A 115 -15.13 -9.29 -6.21
N PRO A 116 -15.38 -9.02 -7.50
CA PRO A 116 -15.29 -10.04 -8.53
C PRO A 116 -13.94 -10.77 -8.48
N PRO A 117 -13.86 -12.06 -8.88
CA PRO A 117 -12.62 -12.82 -8.84
C PRO A 117 -11.46 -12.12 -9.56
N VAL A 118 -10.48 -11.67 -8.80
CA VAL A 118 -9.29 -10.99 -9.33
C VAL A 118 -8.31 -12.05 -9.83
N LYS A 119 -8.03 -12.05 -11.14
CA LYS A 119 -7.01 -12.91 -11.76
C LYS A 119 -5.68 -12.71 -11.03
N ARG A 120 -4.91 -13.79 -10.84
CA ARG A 120 -3.63 -13.75 -10.11
C ARG A 120 -2.65 -12.70 -10.63
N SER A 121 -2.61 -12.46 -11.94
CA SER A 121 -1.75 -11.43 -12.55
C SER A 121 -2.12 -10.00 -12.14
N TYR A 122 -3.39 -9.75 -11.82
CA TYR A 122 -3.88 -8.45 -11.37
C TYR A 122 -3.90 -8.32 -9.84
N ALA A 123 -3.98 -9.43 -9.11
CA ALA A 123 -3.79 -9.46 -7.67
C ALA A 123 -2.33 -9.16 -7.24
N THR A 124 -1.39 -9.12 -8.18
CA THR A 124 0.04 -8.78 -7.97
C THR A 124 0.52 -7.80 -9.05
N TYR A 125 -0.37 -6.89 -9.43
CA TYR A 125 -0.16 -6.04 -10.61
C TYR A 125 0.97 -5.05 -10.41
N ASP A 126 1.11 -4.47 -9.23
CA ASP A 126 2.25 -3.64 -8.86
C ASP A 126 3.60 -4.31 -9.16
N ARG A 127 3.80 -5.57 -8.77
CA ARG A 127 5.03 -6.32 -9.08
C ARG A 127 5.21 -6.56 -10.57
N ARG A 128 4.10 -6.80 -11.30
CA ARG A 128 4.13 -6.96 -12.76
C ARG A 128 4.59 -5.67 -13.43
N TYR A 129 4.03 -4.54 -13.01
CA TYR A 129 4.29 -3.24 -13.61
C TYR A 129 5.70 -2.73 -13.29
N THR A 130 6.10 -2.83 -12.02
CA THR A 130 7.37 -2.31 -11.49
C THR A 130 8.53 -3.27 -11.77
N PHE A 131 8.57 -4.39 -11.05
CA PHE A 131 9.70 -5.31 -11.03
C PHE A 131 9.87 -6.09 -12.34
N LEU A 132 8.77 -6.51 -12.97
CA LEU A 132 8.84 -7.26 -14.24
C LEU A 132 8.85 -6.35 -15.48
N GLY A 133 8.68 -5.04 -15.31
CA GLY A 133 8.64 -4.06 -16.41
C GLY A 133 7.48 -4.27 -17.40
N LYS A 134 6.49 -5.10 -17.07
CA LYS A 134 5.33 -5.38 -17.93
C LYS A 134 4.29 -4.30 -17.71
N LYS A 135 4.52 -3.14 -18.34
CA LYS A 135 3.72 -1.93 -18.20
C LYS A 135 2.48 -1.88 -19.10
N ASP A 136 1.91 -3.04 -19.43
CA ASP A 136 0.65 -3.13 -20.17
C ASP A 136 -0.52 -2.70 -19.30
N LEU A 137 -1.40 -1.83 -19.83
CA LEU A 137 -2.58 -1.37 -19.10
C LEU A 137 -3.65 -2.47 -19.07
N PRO A 138 -4.36 -2.62 -17.94
CA PRO A 138 -5.41 -3.63 -17.84
C PRO A 138 -6.62 -3.22 -18.70
N PRO A 139 -7.43 -4.20 -19.17
CA PRO A 139 -8.68 -3.92 -19.86
C PRO A 139 -9.67 -3.12 -18.99
N ASN A 140 -10.57 -2.38 -19.62
CA ASN A 140 -11.60 -1.61 -18.92
C ASN A 140 -12.45 -2.51 -17.99
N GLY A 141 -12.81 -1.99 -16.82
CA GLY A 141 -13.55 -2.72 -15.78
C GLY A 141 -12.71 -3.68 -14.94
N THR A 142 -11.40 -3.78 -15.18
CA THR A 142 -10.51 -4.66 -14.40
C THR A 142 -10.11 -4.03 -13.07
N THR A 143 -10.24 -4.77 -11.98
CA THR A 143 -9.63 -4.41 -10.69
C THR A 143 -8.20 -4.91 -10.62
N VAL A 144 -7.26 -4.02 -10.28
CA VAL A 144 -5.86 -4.35 -10.05
C VAL A 144 -5.47 -4.05 -8.61
N ALA A 145 -4.59 -4.87 -8.03
CA ALA A 145 -4.07 -4.66 -6.70
C ALA A 145 -2.74 -3.91 -6.75
N TRP A 146 -2.65 -2.84 -5.97
CA TRP A 146 -1.41 -2.13 -5.68
C TRP A 146 -1.12 -2.21 -4.19
N HIS A 147 -0.01 -2.83 -3.79
CA HIS A 147 0.25 -3.08 -2.38
C HIS A 147 0.92 -1.88 -1.72
N VAL A 148 0.35 -1.45 -0.59
CA VAL A 148 0.94 -0.45 0.33
C VAL A 148 2.30 -0.91 0.88
N ASP A 149 2.58 -2.22 0.89
CA ASP A 149 3.82 -2.76 1.43
C ASP A 149 5.06 -2.47 0.57
N HIS A 150 4.90 -1.84 -0.60
CA HIS A 150 5.97 -1.57 -1.56
C HIS A 150 6.10 -0.07 -1.87
N PRO A 151 6.61 0.75 -0.93
CA PRO A 151 6.75 2.20 -1.12
C PRO A 151 7.68 2.58 -2.27
N LEU A 152 8.63 1.71 -2.60
CA LEU A 152 9.53 1.90 -3.74
C LEU A 152 8.80 1.92 -5.09
N ASN A 153 7.57 1.42 -5.15
CA ASN A 153 6.77 1.38 -6.38
C ASN A 153 6.04 2.71 -6.65
N LEU A 154 6.16 3.72 -5.78
CA LEU A 154 5.37 4.95 -5.86
C LEU A 154 5.48 5.66 -7.21
N TYR A 155 6.68 5.78 -7.76
CA TYR A 155 6.88 6.43 -9.05
C TYR A 155 6.09 5.73 -10.17
N ASP A 156 6.20 4.41 -10.24
CA ASP A 156 5.49 3.59 -11.23
C ASP A 156 3.98 3.58 -10.99
N TYR A 157 3.53 3.76 -9.74
CA TYR A 157 2.10 3.94 -9.45
C TYR A 157 1.56 5.20 -10.11
N ILE A 158 2.25 6.32 -9.93
CA ILE A 158 1.86 7.60 -10.51
C ILE A 158 1.89 7.52 -12.05
N ASP A 159 2.90 6.87 -12.62
CA ASP A 159 2.99 6.58 -14.06
C ASP A 159 1.77 5.77 -14.54
N PHE A 160 1.44 4.69 -13.83
CA PHE A 160 0.28 3.84 -14.12
C PHE A 160 -1.04 4.63 -14.11
N VAL A 161 -1.33 5.36 -13.03
CA VAL A 161 -2.57 6.14 -12.88
C VAL A 161 -2.69 7.19 -13.99
N LYS A 162 -1.61 7.92 -14.27
CA LYS A 162 -1.59 8.93 -15.35
C LYS A 162 -1.84 8.31 -16.72
N ARG A 163 -1.27 7.14 -17.00
CA ARG A 163 -1.49 6.42 -18.26
C ARG A 163 -2.93 5.91 -18.38
N CYS A 164 -3.51 5.36 -17.32
CA CYS A 164 -4.93 4.97 -17.33
C CYS A 164 -5.85 6.17 -17.61
N LYS A 165 -5.61 7.32 -16.97
CA LYS A 165 -6.39 8.54 -17.20
C LYS A 165 -6.28 9.04 -18.65
N LYS A 166 -5.06 9.02 -19.20
CA LYS A 166 -4.81 9.40 -20.61
C LYS A 166 -5.58 8.53 -21.61
N GLU A 167 -5.69 7.22 -21.32
CA GLU A 167 -6.37 6.25 -22.18
C GLU A 167 -7.87 6.10 -21.87
N GLY A 168 -8.45 6.92 -20.98
CA GLY A 168 -9.87 6.87 -20.62
C GLY A 168 -10.28 5.60 -19.87
N LEU A 169 -9.34 4.96 -19.16
CA LEU A 169 -9.55 3.74 -18.38
C LEU A 169 -9.85 4.00 -16.90
N MET A 170 -10.00 5.27 -16.51
CA MET A 170 -10.18 5.72 -15.13
C MET A 170 -11.40 6.62 -15.01
#